data_AF-A0A832CB25-F1
#
_entry.id   AF-A0A832CB25-F1
#
_cell.length_a   1.000
_cell.length_b   1.000
_cell.length_c   1.000
_cell.angle_alpha   90.00
_cell.angle_beta   90.00
_cell.angle_gamma   90.00
#
_symmetry.space_group_name_H-M   'P 1'
#
loop_
_entity.id
_entity.type
_entity.pdbx_description
1 polymer ?
#
loop_
_entity_poly.entity_id
_entity_poly.type
_entity_poly.pdbx_seq_one_letter_code
_entity_poly.pdbx_strand_id
1 'polypeptide(L)' 'MNAEKAEPKASYDLKQAVIQYFKKKGYKVEENVSFEGYRGIERSFDLIIQKGRLTQGVWIKDWKRTIGINVVINLDKA' A
#
# COMPACT_ATOMS: atom_id res chain seq x y z
N MET A 1 26.32 0.03 -35.72
CA MET A 1 26.46 0.49 -34.32
C MET A 1 25.07 0.42 -33.71
N ASN A 2 24.83 -0.59 -32.88
CA ASN A 2 23.50 -0.87 -32.32
C ASN A 2 23.19 0.15 -31.22
N ALA A 3 22.15 0.96 -31.45
CA ALA A 3 21.52 1.74 -30.39
C ALA A 3 20.62 0.78 -29.61
N GLU A 4 21.16 0.25 -28.52
CA GLU A 4 20.41 -0.49 -27.52
C GLU A 4 19.41 0.47 -26.86
N LYS A 5 18.20 0.49 -27.43
CA LYS A 5 17.07 1.25 -26.92
C LYS A 5 16.67 0.61 -25.60
N ALA A 6 17.23 1.14 -24.50
CA ALA A 6 16.85 0.75 -23.14
C ALA A 6 15.33 0.87 -23.02
N GLU A 7 14.65 -0.27 -22.98
CA GLU A 7 13.22 -0.37 -22.72
C GLU A 7 12.94 0.31 -21.37
N PRO A 8 11.86 1.10 -21.24
CA PRO A 8 11.52 1.69 -19.95
C PRO A 8 11.27 0.53 -18.99
N LYS A 9 12.18 0.33 -18.02
CA LYS A 9 12.03 -0.64 -16.92
C LYS A 9 10.60 -0.54 -16.44
N ALA A 10 9.84 -1.62 -16.63
CA ALA A 10 8.41 -1.69 -16.38
C ALA A 10 8.06 -0.85 -15.15
N SER A 11 7.21 0.17 -15.34
CA SER A 11 6.65 0.97 -14.25
C SER A 11 6.06 -0.01 -13.25
N TYR A 12 6.81 -0.36 -12.20
CA TYR A 12 6.32 -1.24 -11.16
C TYR A 12 5.15 -0.49 -10.56
N ASP A 13 3.95 -1.04 -10.74
CA ASP A 13 2.77 -0.62 -9.99
C ASP A 13 3.16 -0.65 -8.51
N LEU A 14 3.10 0.52 -7.85
CA LEU A 14 3.50 0.70 -6.45
C LEU A 14 2.81 -0.34 -5.57
N LYS A 15 1.56 -0.66 -5.88
CA LYS A 15 0.79 -1.71 -5.19
C LYS A 15 1.49 -3.05 -5.26
N GLN A 16 1.94 -3.48 -6.44
CA GLN A 16 2.67 -4.74 -6.64
C GLN A 16 3.99 -4.76 -5.87
N ALA A 17 4.74 -3.66 -5.86
CA ALA A 17 5.98 -3.57 -5.10
C ALA A 17 5.73 -3.76 -3.59
N VAL A 18 4.67 -3.14 -3.06
CA VAL A 18 4.29 -3.25 -1.65
C VAL A 18 3.81 -4.66 -1.31
N ILE A 19 2.98 -5.28 -2.15
CA ILE A 19 2.53 -6.68 -1.98
C ILE A 19 3.74 -7.62 -1.91
N GLN A 20 4.68 -7.49 -2.85
CA GLN A 20 5.88 -8.32 -2.89
C GLN A 20 6.76 -8.12 -1.65
N TYR A 21 6.88 -6.88 -1.17
CA TYR A 21 7.61 -6.57 0.06
C TYR A 21 7.01 -7.30 1.27
N PHE A 22 5.70 -7.23 1.47
CA PHE A 22 5.05 -7.89 2.61
C PHE A 22 5.11 -9.41 2.51
N LYS A 23 4.89 -9.99 1.32
CA LYS A 23 5.04 -11.43 1.07
C LYS A 23 6.46 -11.90 1.40
N LYS A 24 7.50 -11.19 0.97
CA LYS A 24 8.91 -11.51 1.29
C LYS A 24 9.20 -11.45 2.79
N LYS A 25 8.52 -10.58 3.55
CA LYS A 25 8.62 -10.52 5.02
C LYS A 25 7.79 -11.58 5.76
N GLY A 26 7.13 -12.48 5.03
CA GLY A 26 6.31 -13.56 5.58
C GLY A 26 4.93 -13.13 6.04
N TYR A 27 4.40 -12.03 5.51
CA TYR A 27 3.01 -11.65 5.72
C TYR A 27 2.12 -12.32 4.67
N LYS A 28 0.93 -12.74 5.09
CA LYS A 28 -0.21 -12.95 4.18
C LYS A 28 -0.76 -11.58 3.81
N VAL A 29 -1.12 -11.39 2.55
CA VAL A 29 -1.61 -10.11 2.02
C VAL A 29 -2.95 -10.35 1.34
N GLU A 30 -3.95 -9.60 1.74
CA GLU A 30 -5.29 -9.55 1.15
C GLU A 30 -5.51 -8.16 0.54
N GLU A 31 -6.08 -8.11 -0.67
CA GLU A 31 -6.31 -6.87 -1.42
C GLU A 31 -7.78 -6.45 -1.35
N ASN A 32 -8.05 -5.14 -1.42
CA ASN A 32 -9.39 -4.56 -1.58
C ASN A 32 -10.39 -5.01 -0.49
N VAL A 33 -9.98 -4.95 0.77
CA VAL A 33 -10.86 -5.28 1.89
C VAL A 33 -11.50 -4.00 2.42
N SER A 34 -12.77 -3.77 2.07
CA SER A 34 -13.63 -2.82 2.77
C SER A 34 -14.03 -3.46 4.10
N PHE A 35 -13.54 -2.90 5.21
CA PHE A 35 -13.95 -3.33 6.54
C PHE A 35 -14.97 -2.33 7.06
N GLU A 36 -16.23 -2.77 7.23
CA GLU A 36 -17.19 -2.01 8.02
C GLU A 36 -16.67 -1.97 9.47
N GLY A 37 -16.09 -0.83 9.85
CA GLY A 37 -15.56 -0.64 11.19
C GLY A 37 -16.67 -0.67 12.24
N TYR A 38 -16.30 -1.13 13.45
CA TYR A 38 -17.14 -1.04 14.65
C TYR A 38 -17.55 0.44 14.83
N ARG A 39 -18.83 0.77 14.63
CA ARG A 39 -19.47 2.11 14.70
C ARG A 39 -19.75 2.86 13.38
N GLY A 40 -19.86 2.17 12.24
CA GLY A 40 -20.45 2.77 11.03
C GLY A 40 -19.59 3.84 10.34
N ILE A 41 -18.29 3.87 10.64
CA ILE A 41 -17.29 4.63 9.89
C ILE A 41 -16.60 3.63 8.96
N GLU A 42 -16.91 3.73 7.67
CA GLU A 42 -16.33 2.89 6.64
C GLU A 42 -14.86 3.29 6.44
N ARG A 43 -13.93 2.48 6.96
CA ARG A 43 -12.49 2.67 6.74
C ARG A 43 -12.03 1.67 5.69
N SER A 44 -11.81 2.17 4.47
CA SER A 44 -11.27 1.38 3.36
C SER A 44 -9.74 1.34 3.44
N PHE A 45 -9.17 0.13 3.37
CA PHE A 45 -7.72 -0.07 3.28
C PHE A 45 -7.35 -0.60 1.90
N ASP A 46 -6.16 -0.25 1.43
CA ASP A 46 -5.66 -0.75 0.14
C ASP A 46 -5.26 -2.23 0.25
N LEU A 47 -4.69 -2.62 1.40
CA LEU A 47 -4.35 -4.01 1.75
C LEU A 47 -4.66 -4.32 3.23
N ILE A 48 -4.90 -5.59 3.53
CA ILE A 48 -4.76 -6.16 4.86
C ILE A 48 -3.56 -7.10 4.88
N ILE A 49 -2.69 -6.95 5.88
CA ILE A 49 -1.55 -7.84 6.09
C ILE A 49 -1.73 -8.63 7.38
N GLN A 50 -1.37 -9.91 7.35
CA GLN A 50 -1.43 -10.78 8.52
C GLN A 50 -0.12 -11.55 8.74
N LYS A 51 0.36 -11.56 9.98
CA LYS A 51 1.49 -12.40 10.40
C LYS A 51 1.24 -12.96 11.80
N GLY A 52 0.96 -14.26 11.88
CA GLY A 52 0.51 -14.90 13.12
C GLY A 52 -0.82 -14.32 13.58
N ARG A 53 -0.83 -13.71 14.78
CA ARG A 53 -2.00 -13.04 15.38
C ARG A 53 -2.09 -11.55 15.06
N LEU A 54 -1.09 -10.98 14.39
CA LEU A 54 -1.08 -9.57 14.01
C LEU A 54 -1.79 -9.40 12.68
N THR A 55 -2.84 -8.58 12.67
CA THR A 55 -3.56 -8.14 11.46
C THR A 55 -3.54 -6.62 11.41
N GLN A 56 -3.14 -6.05 10.27
CA GLN A 56 -3.01 -4.59 10.09
C GLN A 56 -3.54 -4.17 8.72
N GLY A 57 -4.26 -3.05 8.69
CA GLY A 57 -4.62 -2.37 7.45
C GLY A 57 -3.46 -1.51 6.95
N VAL A 58 -3.28 -1.44 5.63
CA VAL A 58 -2.23 -0.67 4.98
C VAL A 58 -2.85 0.24 3.93
N TRP A 59 -2.48 1.52 3.99
CA TRP A 59 -2.73 2.49 2.92
C TRP A 59 -1.51 2.64 2.02
N ILE A 60 -1.73 2.60 0.72
CA ILE A 60 -0.72 2.81 -0.31
C ILE A 60 -1.11 4.09 -1.05
N LYS A 61 -0.28 5.11 -0.90
CA LYS A 61 -0.49 6.39 -1.58
C LYS A 61 0.77 6.72 -2.37
N ASP A 62 0.61 6.93 -3.67
CA ASP A 62 1.69 7.36 -4.56
C ASP A 62 1.74 8.90 -4.59
N TRP A 63 2.72 9.47 -3.88
CA TRP A 63 2.87 10.92 -3.77
C TRP A 63 4.01 11.42 -4.63
N LYS A 64 3.70 12.38 -5.51
CA LYS A 64 4.69 12.99 -6.44
C LYS A 64 5.42 14.20 -5.83
N ARG A 65 5.20 14.54 -4.56
CA ARG A 65 5.77 15.71 -3.86
C ARG A 65 6.03 15.39 -2.39
N THR A 66 6.90 16.18 -1.75
CA THR A 66 7.15 16.11 -0.30
C THR A 66 5.86 16.33 0.48
N ILE A 67 5.61 15.46 1.44
CA ILE A 67 4.39 15.49 2.25
C ILE A 67 4.72 16.10 3.60
N GLY A 68 3.95 17.13 3.99
CA GLY A 68 4.02 17.68 5.34
C GLY A 68 3.31 16.79 6.36
N ILE A 69 3.76 16.84 7.61
CA ILE A 69 3.20 16.03 8.71
C ILE A 69 1.69 16.22 8.91
N ASN A 70 1.16 17.41 8.58
CA ASN A 70 -0.26 17.74 8.68
C ASN A 70 -1.15 16.78 7.87
N VAL A 71 -0.67 16.33 6.71
CA VAL A 71 -1.40 15.38 5.87
C VAL A 71 -1.50 14.01 6.54
N VAL A 72 -0.39 13.51 7.10
CA VAL A 72 -0.34 12.20 7.76
C VAL A 72 -1.24 12.18 8.98
N ILE A 73 -1.28 13.28 9.74
CA ILE A 73 -2.14 13.43 10.92
C ILE A 73 -3.62 13.39 10.52
N ASN A 74 -4.01 14.04 9.43
CA ASN A 74 -5.40 14.03 8.99
C ASN A 74 -5.85 12.65 8.48
N LEU A 75 -4.93 11.86 7.91
CA LEU A 75 -5.22 10.48 7.49
C LEU A 75 -5.50 9.55 8.68
N ASP A 76 -4.87 9.79 9.83
CA ASP A 76 -5.08 9.01 11.07
C ASP A 76 -6.38 9.39 11.79
N LYS A 77 -6.79 10.67 11.69
CA LYS A 77 -7.96 11.22 12.39
C LYS A 77 -9.32 10.93 11.73
N ALA A 78 -9.35 10.50 10.47
CA ALA A 78 -10.58 10.25 9.71
C ALA A 78 -11.25 8.91 10.07
#